data_AF-A0A838DT92-F1
#
_entry.id   AF-A0A838DT92-F1
#
_cell.length_a   1.000
_cell.length_b   1.000
_cell.length_c   1.000
_cell.angle_alpha   90.00
_cell.angle_beta   90.00
_cell.angle_gamma   90.00
#
_symmetry.space_group_name_H-M   'P 1'
#
loop_
_entity.id
_entity.type
_entity.pdbx_description
1 polymer ?
#
loop_
_entity_poly.entity_id
_entity_poly.type
_entity_poly.pdbx_seq_one_letter_code
_entity_poly.pdbx_strand_id
1 'polypeptide(L)'
;INAPFTVSGNEIDNSQYAAISFDGGNPISNVAMNGININGAEFAFSNKVTTITGSASNVTASGLTVGGMESCEGPGSWNVTMGSGNSGWSPTPQTCGFPVGSPTPQPSPTLQPSPTTAPPTATPTLPPTPVPPPPGTLVTAINAGGGASGNFVADTDFNQGNQFSDTSTAINTSRVGEAIPQTVWQTCRWNSSFTYTIPGLTAGRTYTVALDWAELTWQGVGQRKFNVAINGSQVLTSFDVFATAGYKTALQKQFTTTANGSGQIVIAFTQGGADNPFISGIEIWQPSGGPTPTPTPTVGPPVIAINAGGGASGTFVADTGFNQGNQFSDTSTAINTSGVSNPAPQSVWQTCRWNSSFTYTLNGLTPGKAYTLKLDWAELTWQAVGQRKFNVALNGSQVLTSFDVFATAGYKTALQKQFTVTANSSGQIVISFTQGGADNPFISGIELYTT
;
A
#
# COMPACT_ATOMS: atom_id res chain seq x y z
N ILE A 1 -3.66 -25.23 -11.70
CA ILE A 1 -2.28 -25.43 -11.17
C ILE A 1 -2.40 -26.46 -10.05
N ASN A 2 -1.72 -27.61 -10.15
CA ASN A 2 -1.83 -28.72 -9.18
C ASN A 2 -0.64 -28.79 -8.21
N ALA A 3 0.03 -27.66 -7.94
CA ALA A 3 1.06 -27.57 -6.92
C ALA A 3 0.41 -27.23 -5.57
N PRO A 4 0.80 -27.89 -4.46
CA PRO A 4 0.27 -27.58 -3.13
C PRO A 4 0.58 -26.14 -2.75
N PHE A 5 -0.41 -25.45 -2.21
CA PHE A 5 -0.31 -24.05 -1.79
C PHE A 5 -0.57 -23.95 -0.29
N THR A 6 0.43 -23.54 0.48
CA THR A 6 0.35 -23.48 1.94
C THR A 6 0.42 -22.03 2.42
N VAL A 7 -0.53 -21.65 3.27
CA VAL A 7 -0.57 -20.37 3.98
C VAL A 7 -0.56 -20.68 5.47
N SER A 8 0.49 -20.28 6.20
CA SER A 8 0.58 -20.56 7.62
C SER A 8 1.29 -19.52 8.46
N GLY A 9 0.89 -19.38 9.73
CA GLY A 9 1.55 -18.51 10.71
C GLY A 9 1.42 -17.01 10.43
N ASN A 10 0.42 -16.60 9.65
CA ASN A 10 0.26 -15.21 9.22
C ASN A 10 -0.65 -14.43 10.17
N GLU A 11 -0.31 -13.17 10.39
CA GLU A 11 -1.21 -12.17 10.97
C GLU A 11 -1.64 -11.22 9.85
N ILE A 12 -2.95 -11.12 9.62
CA ILE A 12 -3.55 -10.29 8.56
C ILE A 12 -4.38 -9.21 9.25
N ASP A 13 -3.88 -7.98 9.23
CA ASP A 13 -4.49 -6.85 9.93
C ASP A 13 -5.10 -5.83 8.96
N ASN A 14 -6.32 -5.36 9.27
CA ASN A 14 -6.99 -4.22 8.62
C ASN A 14 -7.06 -4.27 7.09
N SER A 15 -7.41 -5.43 6.52
CA SER A 15 -7.68 -5.53 5.09
C SER A 15 -8.93 -4.71 4.73
N GLN A 16 -8.83 -3.89 3.68
CA GLN A 16 -9.99 -3.19 3.11
C GLN A 16 -10.91 -4.13 2.30
N TYR A 17 -10.48 -5.38 2.09
CA TYR A 17 -11.17 -6.41 1.30
C TYR A 17 -11.17 -7.74 2.07
N ALA A 18 -11.42 -8.86 1.39
CA ALA A 18 -11.20 -10.19 1.97
C ALA A 18 -9.74 -10.37 2.45
N ALA A 19 -9.56 -11.05 3.58
CA ALA A 19 -8.23 -11.34 4.13
C ALA A 19 -7.43 -12.28 3.22
N ILE A 20 -8.09 -13.29 2.64
CA ILE A 20 -7.51 -14.21 1.65
C ILE A 20 -8.46 -14.34 0.46
N SER A 21 -7.98 -14.03 -0.75
CA SER A 21 -8.76 -14.13 -1.99
C SER A 21 -8.18 -15.18 -2.93
N PHE A 22 -9.05 -16.04 -3.46
CA PHE A 22 -8.74 -17.01 -4.51
C PHE A 22 -9.36 -16.53 -5.82
N ASP A 23 -8.53 -16.09 -6.75
CA ASP A 23 -8.96 -15.49 -8.02
C ASP A 23 -8.44 -16.29 -9.23
N GLY A 24 -9.11 -16.14 -10.38
CA GLY A 24 -8.61 -16.62 -11.68
C GLY A 24 -9.41 -17.72 -12.37
N GLY A 25 -10.65 -18.01 -11.92
CA GLY A 25 -11.64 -18.85 -12.60
C GLY A 25 -11.33 -20.35 -12.72
N ASN A 26 -10.06 -20.75 -12.71
CA ASN A 26 -9.63 -22.14 -12.80
C ASN A 26 -9.64 -22.82 -11.43
N PRO A 27 -9.94 -24.14 -11.34
CA PRO A 27 -9.90 -24.87 -10.07
C PRO A 27 -8.53 -24.81 -9.38
N ILE A 28 -8.56 -24.69 -8.05
CA ILE A 28 -7.40 -24.75 -7.17
C ILE A 28 -7.55 -25.99 -6.28
N SER A 29 -6.48 -26.76 -6.13
CA SER A 29 -6.47 -27.94 -5.28
C SER A 29 -5.27 -27.95 -4.34
N ASN A 30 -5.35 -28.73 -3.27
CA ASN A 30 -4.28 -28.92 -2.28
C ASN A 30 -3.91 -27.61 -1.53
N VAL A 31 -4.90 -26.81 -1.17
CA VAL A 31 -4.71 -25.63 -0.31
C VAL A 31 -4.57 -26.08 1.15
N ALA A 32 -3.57 -25.59 1.87
CA ALA A 32 -3.41 -25.84 3.29
C ALA A 32 -3.30 -24.51 4.05
N MET A 33 -4.26 -24.25 4.93
CA MET A 33 -4.35 -23.02 5.73
C MET A 33 -4.17 -23.36 7.21
N ASN A 34 -3.12 -22.84 7.85
CA ASN A 34 -2.85 -23.17 9.26
C ASN A 34 -2.28 -22.04 10.12
N GLY A 35 -2.91 -21.75 11.27
CA GLY A 35 -2.35 -20.78 12.21
C GLY A 35 -2.39 -19.35 11.65
N ILE A 36 -3.52 -18.98 11.06
CA ILE A 36 -3.72 -17.66 10.45
C ILE A 36 -4.58 -16.86 11.44
N ASN A 37 -4.13 -15.67 11.81
CA ASN A 37 -4.91 -14.74 12.61
C ASN A 37 -5.33 -13.55 11.75
N ILE A 38 -6.63 -13.32 11.60
CA ILE A 38 -7.21 -12.23 10.83
C ILE A 38 -7.78 -11.22 11.83
N ASN A 39 -7.27 -9.99 11.84
CA ASN A 39 -7.76 -8.90 12.68
C ASN A 39 -8.20 -7.72 11.81
N GLY A 40 -9.46 -7.71 11.40
CA GLY A 40 -10.04 -6.67 10.54
C GLY A 40 -9.94 -7.00 9.05
N ALA A 41 -11.07 -7.33 8.44
CA ALA A 41 -11.22 -7.54 7.00
C ALA A 41 -12.70 -7.39 6.60
N GLU A 42 -12.99 -7.28 5.31
CA GLU A 42 -14.38 -7.34 4.84
C GLU A 42 -14.95 -8.76 4.99
N PHE A 43 -14.21 -9.72 4.43
CA PHE A 43 -14.43 -11.15 4.57
C PHE A 43 -13.17 -11.85 5.09
N ALA A 44 -13.28 -13.01 5.75
CA ALA A 44 -12.09 -13.83 6.00
C ALA A 44 -11.60 -14.46 4.69
N PHE A 45 -12.52 -14.90 3.83
CA PHE A 45 -12.21 -15.55 2.55
C PHE A 45 -13.07 -15.02 1.39
N SER A 46 -12.46 -14.86 0.22
CA SER A 46 -13.14 -14.63 -1.06
C SER A 46 -12.80 -15.74 -2.04
N ASN A 47 -13.83 -16.39 -2.61
CA ASN A 47 -13.66 -17.41 -3.63
C ASN A 47 -14.24 -16.96 -4.99
N LYS A 48 -13.36 -16.76 -5.97
CA LYS A 48 -13.69 -16.52 -7.39
C LYS A 48 -13.09 -17.59 -8.31
N VAL A 49 -12.92 -18.80 -7.77
CA VAL A 49 -12.54 -19.99 -8.55
C VAL A 49 -13.65 -21.05 -8.52
N THR A 50 -13.78 -21.76 -9.64
CA THR A 50 -14.85 -22.75 -9.89
C THR A 50 -14.85 -23.90 -8.86
N THR A 51 -13.68 -24.31 -8.38
CA THR A 51 -13.57 -25.21 -7.22
C THR A 51 -12.27 -24.93 -6.46
N ILE A 52 -12.34 -24.89 -5.13
CA ILE A 52 -11.19 -24.91 -4.24
C ILE A 52 -11.25 -26.16 -3.35
N THR A 53 -10.16 -26.95 -3.30
CA THR A 53 -10.03 -28.09 -2.37
C THR A 53 -8.81 -27.95 -1.46
N GLY A 54 -8.94 -28.39 -0.21
CA GLY A 54 -7.85 -28.24 0.75
C GLY A 54 -8.20 -28.54 2.21
N SER A 55 -7.42 -28.01 3.14
CA SER A 55 -7.66 -28.03 4.58
C SER A 55 -7.43 -26.66 5.23
N ALA A 56 -8.17 -26.37 6.31
CA ALA A 56 -7.98 -25.19 7.16
C ALA A 56 -8.01 -25.58 8.64
N SER A 57 -7.06 -25.13 9.45
CA SER A 57 -7.02 -25.37 10.90
C SER A 57 -6.36 -24.18 11.61
N ASN A 58 -6.76 -23.85 12.84
CA ASN A 58 -6.22 -22.69 13.58
C ASN A 58 -6.31 -21.38 12.78
N VAL A 59 -7.35 -21.20 11.96
CA VAL A 59 -7.64 -19.93 11.31
C VAL A 59 -8.60 -19.15 12.19
N THR A 60 -8.13 -18.10 12.83
CA THR A 60 -8.93 -17.21 13.66
C THR A 60 -9.23 -15.93 12.90
N ALA A 61 -10.45 -15.42 13.03
CA ALA A 61 -10.82 -14.12 12.49
C ALA A 61 -11.55 -13.26 13.52
N SER A 62 -11.27 -11.98 13.52
CA SER A 62 -11.92 -10.98 14.36
C SER A 62 -12.09 -9.69 13.57
N GLY A 63 -13.12 -8.90 13.89
CA GLY A 63 -13.35 -7.61 13.22
C GLY A 63 -13.74 -7.73 11.74
N LEU A 64 -14.39 -8.82 11.32
CA LEU A 64 -14.94 -8.93 9.97
C LEU A 64 -16.13 -7.97 9.81
N THR A 65 -16.11 -7.12 8.78
CA THR A 65 -17.14 -6.08 8.60
C THR A 65 -18.34 -6.55 7.79
N VAL A 66 -18.21 -7.62 6.99
CA VAL A 66 -19.31 -8.17 6.20
C VAL A 66 -19.58 -9.63 6.52
N GLY A 67 -18.60 -10.52 6.44
CA GLY A 67 -18.88 -11.94 6.63
C GLY A 67 -17.68 -12.86 6.75
N GLY A 68 -17.92 -14.15 6.95
CA GLY A 68 -16.85 -15.15 7.00
C GLY A 68 -16.27 -15.44 5.62
N MET A 69 -17.14 -15.78 4.66
CA MET A 69 -16.72 -16.19 3.34
C MET A 69 -17.70 -15.72 2.28
N GLU A 70 -17.18 -15.14 1.20
CA GLU A 70 -17.92 -14.91 -0.03
C GLU A 70 -17.49 -15.89 -1.13
N SER A 71 -18.45 -16.34 -1.94
CA SER A 71 -18.20 -17.16 -3.12
C SER A 71 -19.02 -16.65 -4.31
N CYS A 72 -18.32 -16.33 -5.40
CA CYS A 72 -18.92 -15.82 -6.62
C CYS A 72 -19.30 -16.94 -7.60
N GLU A 73 -18.80 -18.16 -7.39
CA GLU A 73 -19.02 -19.34 -8.25
C GLU A 73 -20.07 -20.29 -7.66
N GLY A 74 -20.79 -19.85 -6.62
CA GLY A 74 -21.85 -20.61 -5.94
C GLY A 74 -21.36 -21.44 -4.74
N PRO A 75 -22.27 -21.91 -3.88
CA PRO A 75 -21.93 -22.49 -2.57
C PRO A 75 -21.15 -23.83 -2.64
N GLY A 76 -21.21 -24.55 -3.76
CA GLY A 76 -20.49 -25.82 -3.96
C GLY A 76 -19.03 -25.69 -4.41
N SER A 77 -18.57 -24.45 -4.65
CA SER A 77 -17.19 -24.19 -5.08
C SER A 77 -16.17 -24.33 -3.94
N TRP A 78 -16.58 -24.22 -2.68
CA TRP A 78 -15.72 -24.35 -1.51
C TRP A 78 -15.70 -25.77 -0.94
N ASN A 79 -14.58 -26.48 -1.12
CA ASN A 79 -14.38 -27.86 -0.66
C ASN A 79 -13.12 -27.97 0.21
N VAL A 80 -12.97 -27.06 1.18
CA VAL A 80 -11.89 -27.08 2.17
C VAL A 80 -12.35 -27.79 3.43
N THR A 81 -11.56 -28.78 3.85
CA THR A 81 -11.80 -29.55 5.07
C THR A 81 -11.45 -28.71 6.30
N MET A 82 -12.43 -28.52 7.19
CA MET A 82 -12.25 -27.76 8.43
C MET A 82 -11.69 -28.64 9.53
N GLY A 83 -10.42 -28.46 9.88
CA GLY A 83 -9.82 -29.01 11.09
C GLY A 83 -10.08 -28.14 12.32
N SER A 84 -9.40 -28.45 13.43
CA SER A 84 -9.61 -27.79 14.72
C SER A 84 -9.08 -26.35 14.76
N GLY A 85 -9.53 -25.57 15.74
CA GLY A 85 -9.00 -24.23 16.05
C GLY A 85 -9.46 -23.10 15.11
N ASN A 86 -10.30 -23.39 14.12
CA ASN A 86 -10.92 -22.34 13.32
C ASN A 86 -11.99 -21.61 14.15
N SER A 87 -11.95 -20.28 14.19
CA SER A 87 -12.94 -19.50 14.97
C SER A 87 -13.12 -18.08 14.44
N GLY A 88 -14.28 -17.48 14.71
CA GLY A 88 -14.57 -16.09 14.39
C GLY A 88 -14.93 -15.79 12.92
N TRP A 89 -15.16 -16.83 12.13
CA TRP A 89 -15.73 -16.77 10.77
C TRP A 89 -16.57 -18.02 10.49
N SER A 90 -17.52 -17.92 9.54
CA SER A 90 -18.36 -19.05 9.09
C SER A 90 -17.86 -19.60 7.75
N PRO A 91 -17.75 -20.95 7.59
CA PRO A 91 -17.40 -21.57 6.31
C PRO A 91 -18.58 -21.67 5.34
N THR A 92 -19.78 -21.22 5.73
CA THR A 92 -20.94 -21.18 4.83
C THR A 92 -20.78 -20.04 3.84
N PRO A 93 -20.59 -20.30 2.53
CA PRO A 93 -20.31 -19.24 1.57
C PRO A 93 -21.55 -18.38 1.34
N GLN A 94 -21.40 -17.07 1.44
CA GLN A 94 -22.38 -16.12 0.94
C GLN A 94 -22.18 -15.96 -0.56
N THR A 95 -23.26 -15.96 -1.34
CA THR A 95 -23.17 -15.70 -2.79
C THR A 95 -22.81 -14.23 -3.02
N CYS A 96 -21.85 -13.95 -3.91
CA CYS A 96 -21.52 -12.57 -4.27
C CYS A 96 -22.76 -11.83 -4.79
N GLY A 97 -22.99 -10.61 -4.29
CA GLY A 97 -24.12 -9.75 -4.73
C GLY A 97 -25.18 -9.42 -3.68
N PHE A 98 -24.93 -9.60 -2.37
CA PHE A 98 -25.84 -9.06 -1.35
C PHE A 98 -25.73 -7.51 -1.26
N PRO A 99 -26.85 -6.78 -1.12
CA PRO A 99 -26.82 -5.36 -0.79
C PRO A 99 -26.38 -5.20 0.67
N VAL A 100 -25.33 -4.42 0.91
CA VAL A 100 -24.79 -4.10 2.24
C VAL A 100 -25.86 -3.48 3.15
N GLY A 101 -26.27 -4.23 4.18
CA GLY A 101 -27.11 -3.71 5.27
C GLY A 101 -26.28 -2.85 6.23
N SER A 102 -26.82 -1.68 6.56
CA SER A 102 -26.24 -0.70 7.49
C SER A 102 -25.91 -1.31 8.87
N PRO A 103 -24.74 -1.00 9.48
CA PRO A 103 -24.36 -1.58 10.77
C PRO A 103 -25.11 -0.93 11.94
N THR A 104 -25.65 -1.76 12.83
CA THR A 104 -26.16 -1.32 14.15
C THR A 104 -25.42 -2.07 15.29
N PRO A 105 -25.28 -1.44 16.48
CA PRO A 105 -24.20 -1.74 17.43
C PRO A 105 -24.46 -2.91 18.41
N GLN A 106 -23.33 -3.46 18.86
CA GLN A 106 -23.05 -4.56 19.79
C GLN A 106 -23.76 -4.53 21.16
N PRO A 107 -23.99 -5.71 21.77
CA PRO A 107 -23.68 -5.91 23.20
C PRO A 107 -22.68 -7.06 23.45
N SER A 108 -21.78 -6.85 24.44
CA SER A 108 -20.66 -7.73 24.83
C SER A 108 -21.09 -9.04 25.51
N PRO A 109 -20.33 -10.14 25.37
CA PRO A 109 -20.67 -11.44 25.96
C PRO A 109 -20.15 -11.63 27.39
N THR A 110 -20.95 -12.28 28.23
CA THR A 110 -20.54 -12.86 29.52
C THR A 110 -19.95 -14.26 29.33
N LEU A 111 -18.80 -14.53 29.97
CA LEU A 111 -18.06 -15.79 29.90
C LEU A 111 -18.62 -16.87 30.84
N GLN A 112 -18.63 -18.13 30.39
CA GLN A 112 -18.74 -19.32 31.24
C GLN A 112 -17.64 -20.34 30.85
N PRO A 113 -16.91 -20.97 31.79
CA PRO A 113 -15.80 -21.88 31.48
C PRO A 113 -16.16 -23.37 31.59
N SER A 114 -15.56 -24.23 30.75
CA SER A 114 -15.21 -25.65 31.00
C SER A 114 -14.53 -26.29 29.77
N PRO A 115 -13.87 -27.46 29.85
CA PRO A 115 -12.83 -27.92 30.77
C PRO A 115 -11.51 -28.30 30.04
N THR A 116 -10.45 -28.47 30.81
CA THR A 116 -9.07 -28.75 30.39
C THR A 116 -8.88 -30.18 29.84
N THR A 117 -8.31 -30.31 28.64
CA THR A 117 -7.66 -31.54 28.16
C THR A 117 -6.18 -31.29 27.86
N ALA A 118 -5.36 -32.30 28.18
CA ALA A 118 -3.90 -32.25 28.23
C ALA A 118 -3.21 -31.82 26.91
N PRO A 119 -2.00 -31.22 26.98
CA PRO A 119 -1.35 -30.64 25.81
C PRO A 119 -0.76 -31.73 24.91
N PRO A 120 -0.96 -31.67 23.58
CA PRO A 120 -0.15 -32.44 22.64
C PRO A 120 1.28 -31.91 22.66
N THR A 121 2.25 -32.82 22.66
CA THR A 121 3.68 -32.54 22.57
C THR A 121 3.97 -31.64 21.36
N ALA A 122 4.54 -30.47 21.62
CA ALA A 122 4.83 -29.46 20.60
C ALA A 122 5.77 -30.03 19.53
N THR A 123 5.29 -30.07 18.30
CA THR A 123 6.14 -30.21 17.12
C THR A 123 6.93 -28.89 17.01
N PRO A 124 8.28 -28.92 16.86
CA PRO A 124 9.07 -27.70 16.82
C PRO A 124 8.61 -26.81 15.67
N THR A 125 7.99 -25.69 16.02
CA THR A 125 7.62 -24.61 15.11
C THR A 125 8.91 -24.05 14.53
N LEU A 126 9.03 -24.00 13.20
CA LEU A 126 10.13 -23.30 12.55
C LEU A 126 10.19 -21.86 13.09
N PRO A 127 11.39 -21.34 13.45
CA PRO A 127 11.51 -19.98 13.94
C PRO A 127 10.93 -19.00 12.91
N PRO A 128 10.22 -17.94 13.35
CA PRO A 128 9.64 -16.97 12.45
C PRO A 128 10.71 -16.37 11.55
N THR A 129 10.43 -16.27 10.25
CA THR A 129 11.33 -15.63 9.29
C THR A 129 11.59 -14.18 9.71
N PRO A 130 12.85 -13.73 9.78
CA PRO A 130 13.17 -12.35 10.15
C PRO A 130 12.50 -11.35 9.19
N VAL A 131 12.02 -10.22 9.72
CA VAL A 131 11.55 -9.09 8.91
C VAL A 131 12.75 -8.54 8.12
N PRO A 132 12.73 -8.51 6.78
CA PRO A 132 13.84 -7.98 6.00
C PRO A 132 14.00 -6.46 6.24
N PRO A 133 15.23 -5.92 6.11
CA PRO A 133 15.45 -4.48 6.22
C PRO A 133 14.56 -3.70 5.22
N PRO A 134 14.10 -2.49 5.57
CA PRO A 134 13.31 -1.69 4.65
C PRO A 134 14.07 -1.47 3.33
N PRO A 135 13.44 -1.69 2.16
CA PRO A 135 14.10 -1.48 0.89
C PRO A 135 14.30 0.02 0.65
N GLY A 136 15.54 0.45 0.43
CA GLY A 136 15.82 1.82 0.01
C GLY A 136 17.06 2.43 0.61
N THR A 137 17.05 3.76 0.69
CA THR A 137 18.11 4.53 1.31
C THR A 137 17.61 5.02 2.66
N LEU A 138 18.34 4.66 3.72
CA LEU A 138 18.11 5.21 5.05
C LEU A 138 18.37 6.72 5.01
N VAL A 139 17.36 7.51 5.35
CA VAL A 139 17.43 8.99 5.40
C VAL A 139 17.89 9.44 6.78
N THR A 140 17.27 8.89 7.81
CA THR A 140 17.64 9.14 9.21
C THR A 140 17.19 7.97 10.08
N ALA A 141 17.94 7.69 11.13
CA ALA A 141 17.59 6.73 12.17
C ALA A 141 17.90 7.33 13.55
N ILE A 142 17.02 7.14 14.53
CA ILE A 142 17.11 7.75 15.86
C ILE A 142 17.11 6.66 16.92
N ASN A 143 18.13 6.66 17.79
CA ASN A 143 18.19 5.79 18.95
C ASN A 143 17.40 6.41 20.11
N ALA A 144 16.15 5.98 20.31
CA ALA A 144 15.27 6.55 21.31
C ALA A 144 15.74 6.19 22.73
N GLY A 145 15.88 7.21 23.58
CA GLY A 145 16.43 7.12 24.93
C GLY A 145 17.94 6.86 25.00
N GLY A 146 18.65 6.83 23.87
CA GLY A 146 20.05 6.47 23.79
C GLY A 146 20.93 7.49 23.08
N GLY A 147 22.25 7.23 23.10
CA GLY A 147 23.24 7.96 22.32
C GLY A 147 23.37 7.43 20.89
N ALA A 148 24.13 8.14 20.05
CA ALA A 148 24.39 7.71 18.67
C ALA A 148 25.10 6.35 18.64
N SER A 149 24.67 5.48 17.72
CA SER A 149 25.23 4.13 17.54
C SER A 149 24.97 3.61 16.14
N GLY A 150 26.04 3.21 15.43
CA GLY A 150 25.94 2.84 14.02
C GLY A 150 25.35 3.98 13.18
N ASN A 151 24.32 3.67 12.39
CA ASN A 151 23.62 4.67 11.57
C ASN A 151 22.57 5.48 12.35
N PHE A 152 22.34 5.16 13.63
CA PHE A 152 21.36 5.84 14.47
C PHE A 152 22.02 7.06 15.12
N VAL A 153 21.43 8.24 14.94
CA VAL A 153 21.77 9.44 15.71
C VAL A 153 21.28 9.30 17.14
N ALA A 154 21.81 10.14 18.04
CA ALA A 154 21.31 10.23 19.40
C ALA A 154 19.86 10.69 19.42
N ASP A 155 19.16 10.39 20.50
CA ASP A 155 17.75 10.72 20.65
C ASP A 155 17.46 12.21 20.42
N THR A 156 16.62 12.50 19.42
CA THR A 156 16.29 13.86 18.97
C THR A 156 14.85 13.90 18.46
N ASP A 157 14.33 15.09 18.15
CA ASP A 157 13.04 15.30 17.48
C ASP A 157 11.78 14.88 18.27
N PHE A 158 11.95 14.51 19.55
CA PHE A 158 10.84 14.25 20.47
C PHE A 158 10.36 15.53 21.17
N ASN A 159 9.08 15.59 21.55
CA ASN A 159 8.55 16.73 22.31
C ASN A 159 8.74 16.59 23.84
N GLN A 160 8.69 15.36 24.36
CA GLN A 160 8.79 15.06 25.79
C GLN A 160 9.08 13.57 26.04
N GLY A 161 9.28 13.21 27.30
CA GLY A 161 9.33 11.83 27.77
C GLY A 161 10.57 11.50 28.60
N ASN A 162 10.53 10.32 29.17
CA ASN A 162 11.59 9.73 30.00
C ASN A 162 12.41 8.75 29.17
N GLN A 163 13.59 8.41 29.69
CA GLN A 163 14.48 7.41 29.10
C GLN A 163 14.56 6.21 30.02
N PHE A 164 14.71 5.02 29.44
CA PHE A 164 15.02 3.80 30.18
C PHE A 164 16.05 2.99 29.39
N SER A 165 16.91 2.27 30.10
CA SER A 165 17.93 1.43 29.50
C SER A 165 18.15 0.17 30.31
N ASP A 166 18.35 -0.96 29.65
CA ASP A 166 18.76 -2.22 30.29
C ASP A 166 19.76 -2.98 29.42
N THR A 167 21.03 -2.96 29.84
CA THR A 167 22.14 -3.66 29.19
C THR A 167 22.51 -4.98 29.87
N SER A 168 21.72 -5.47 30.83
CA SER A 168 22.04 -6.67 31.63
C SER A 168 22.13 -7.95 30.80
N THR A 169 21.42 -8.01 29.68
CA THR A 169 21.48 -9.13 28.73
C THR A 169 21.38 -8.61 27.30
N ALA A 170 21.96 -9.36 26.37
CA ALA A 170 21.78 -9.10 24.94
C ALA A 170 20.31 -9.27 24.54
N ILE A 171 19.87 -8.45 23.58
CA ILE A 171 18.56 -8.55 22.93
C ILE A 171 18.64 -9.61 21.84
N ASN A 172 17.63 -10.48 21.79
CA ASN A 172 17.49 -11.44 20.71
C ASN A 172 17.02 -10.73 19.43
N THR A 173 17.91 -10.58 18.45
CA THR A 173 17.62 -9.91 17.18
C THR A 173 17.22 -10.85 16.05
N SER A 174 16.97 -12.14 16.33
CA SER A 174 16.72 -13.14 15.27
C SER A 174 15.47 -12.88 14.43
N ARG A 175 14.57 -11.98 14.87
CA ARG A 175 13.35 -11.59 14.15
C ARG A 175 13.52 -10.37 13.24
N VAL A 176 14.68 -9.73 13.25
CA VAL A 176 14.98 -8.54 12.44
C VAL A 176 16.17 -8.88 11.55
N GLY A 177 15.95 -8.84 10.25
CA GLY A 177 16.96 -9.13 9.23
C GLY A 177 17.94 -7.98 9.02
N GLU A 178 17.66 -6.80 9.58
CA GLU A 178 18.57 -5.67 9.62
C GLU A 178 19.62 -5.79 10.74
N ALA A 179 20.84 -5.37 10.44
CA ALA A 179 21.93 -5.31 11.41
C ALA A 179 21.88 -4.02 12.24
N ILE A 180 20.96 -3.94 13.20
CA ILE A 180 20.83 -2.82 14.14
C ILE A 180 21.69 -3.05 15.40
N PRO A 181 22.51 -2.08 15.85
CA PRO A 181 23.36 -2.23 17.04
C PRO A 181 22.57 -2.57 18.31
N GLN A 182 23.11 -3.46 19.16
CA GLN A 182 22.49 -3.85 20.44
C GLN A 182 22.11 -2.65 21.32
N THR A 183 22.93 -1.61 21.32
CA THR A 183 22.70 -0.40 22.12
C THR A 183 21.44 0.36 21.72
N VAL A 184 20.91 0.17 20.50
CA VAL A 184 19.64 0.78 20.08
C VAL A 184 18.47 0.03 20.71
N TRP A 185 18.53 -1.30 20.74
CA TRP A 185 17.51 -2.15 21.36
C TRP A 185 17.50 -2.07 22.89
N GLN A 186 18.63 -1.72 23.50
CA GLN A 186 18.80 -1.66 24.96
C GLN A 186 18.38 -0.34 25.59
N THR A 187 17.92 0.63 24.79
CA THR A 187 17.39 1.90 25.24
C THR A 187 15.97 2.12 24.70
N CYS A 188 15.19 2.92 25.42
CA CYS A 188 13.91 3.41 24.91
C CYS A 188 13.54 4.78 25.46
N ARG A 189 12.70 5.49 24.71
CA ARG A 189 11.93 6.64 25.20
C ARG A 189 10.52 6.20 25.52
N TRP A 190 9.97 6.69 26.63
CA TRP A 190 8.60 6.41 27.05
C TRP A 190 7.94 7.62 27.74
N ASN A 191 6.63 7.71 27.64
CA ASN A 191 5.80 8.66 28.41
C ASN A 191 4.33 8.24 28.30
N SER A 192 3.42 8.81 29.10
CA SER A 192 1.98 8.59 28.92
C SER A 192 1.47 9.03 27.54
N SER A 193 2.08 10.07 26.97
CA SER A 193 1.99 10.40 25.56
C SER A 193 3.22 11.21 25.13
N PHE A 194 3.71 10.96 23.92
CA PHE A 194 4.80 11.72 23.33
C PHE A 194 4.75 11.61 21.81
N THR A 195 5.47 12.50 21.13
CA THR A 195 5.58 12.53 19.68
C THR A 195 7.02 12.67 19.26
N TYR A 196 7.37 12.08 18.13
CA TYR A 196 8.53 12.46 17.33
C TYR A 196 8.06 13.26 16.10
N THR A 197 8.67 14.41 15.82
CA THR A 197 8.41 15.20 14.61
C THR A 197 9.67 15.22 13.78
N ILE A 198 9.79 14.27 12.84
CA ILE A 198 10.98 14.09 12.03
C ILE A 198 11.04 15.16 10.94
N PRO A 199 12.04 16.06 10.93
CA PRO A 199 12.12 17.16 9.99
C PRO A 199 12.98 16.82 8.76
N GLY A 200 13.08 17.76 7.82
CA GLY A 200 14.06 17.70 6.72
C GLY A 200 13.71 16.73 5.59
N LEU A 201 12.47 16.26 5.52
CA LEU A 201 11.99 15.38 4.47
C LEU A 201 11.46 16.20 3.28
N THR A 202 11.41 15.58 2.10
CA THR A 202 10.80 16.21 0.93
C THR A 202 9.28 16.21 1.09
N ALA A 203 8.67 17.39 1.21
CA ALA A 203 7.22 17.52 1.34
C ALA A 203 6.47 16.79 0.20
N GLY A 204 5.39 16.08 0.54
CA GLY A 204 4.60 15.32 -0.43
C GLY A 204 5.26 14.03 -0.94
N ARG A 205 6.48 13.68 -0.47
CA ARG A 205 7.14 12.43 -0.84
C ARG A 205 6.76 11.30 0.10
N THR A 206 6.61 10.09 -0.45
CA THR A 206 6.39 8.85 0.31
C THR A 206 7.69 8.32 0.91
N TYR A 207 7.61 7.91 2.18
CA TYR A 207 8.67 7.28 2.95
C TYR A 207 8.18 5.98 3.59
N THR A 208 9.10 5.07 3.88
CA THR A 208 8.89 3.95 4.79
C THR A 208 9.38 4.36 6.17
N VAL A 209 8.51 4.25 7.18
CA VAL A 209 8.81 4.45 8.60
C VAL A 209 8.98 3.07 9.23
N ALA A 210 10.18 2.73 9.68
CA ALA A 210 10.40 1.55 10.50
C ALA A 210 10.41 1.97 11.97
N LEU A 211 9.65 1.25 12.79
CA LEU A 211 9.57 1.44 14.23
C LEU A 211 10.09 0.19 14.93
N ASP A 212 11.06 0.39 15.81
CA ASP A 212 11.82 -0.67 16.46
C ASP A 212 11.56 -0.70 17.96
N TRP A 213 11.25 -1.88 18.48
CA TRP A 213 11.05 -2.15 19.89
C TRP A 213 11.84 -3.35 20.37
N ALA A 214 12.28 -3.30 21.62
CA ALA A 214 12.54 -4.49 22.43
C ALA A 214 11.89 -4.28 23.80
N GLU A 215 11.02 -5.17 24.25
CA GLU A 215 10.41 -5.04 25.58
C GLU A 215 11.46 -5.30 26.66
N LEU A 216 11.80 -4.27 27.44
CA LEU A 216 12.85 -4.29 28.45
C LEU A 216 12.32 -4.39 29.90
N THR A 217 11.01 -4.25 30.11
CA THR A 217 10.42 -4.14 31.45
C THR A 217 9.43 -5.27 31.72
N TRP A 218 8.46 -5.44 30.83
CA TRP A 218 7.33 -6.35 31.07
C TRP A 218 7.59 -7.74 30.55
N GLN A 219 7.08 -8.72 31.28
CA GLN A 219 7.32 -10.15 31.02
C GLN A 219 6.02 -10.93 30.85
N GLY A 220 4.91 -10.24 30.61
CA GLY A 220 3.60 -10.84 30.42
C GLY A 220 2.74 -10.07 29.43
N VAL A 221 1.90 -10.82 28.71
CA VAL A 221 0.91 -10.27 27.78
C VAL A 221 -0.07 -9.35 28.52
N GLY A 222 -0.41 -8.23 27.89
CA GLY A 222 -1.38 -7.25 28.35
C GLY A 222 -0.85 -6.26 29.39
N GLN A 223 0.41 -6.41 29.84
CA GLN A 223 1.01 -5.50 30.83
C GLN A 223 1.31 -4.12 30.26
N ARG A 224 1.56 -4.04 28.94
CA ARG A 224 1.70 -2.79 28.21
C ARG A 224 0.96 -2.87 26.88
N LYS A 225 0.06 -1.92 26.65
CA LYS A 225 -0.75 -1.77 25.45
C LYS A 225 -0.86 -0.30 25.08
N PHE A 226 -0.44 0.06 23.88
CA PHE A 226 -0.40 1.44 23.42
C PHE A 226 -0.80 1.62 21.96
N ASN A 227 -1.15 2.83 21.57
CA ASN A 227 -1.45 3.17 20.19
C ASN A 227 -0.28 3.92 19.55
N VAL A 228 -0.15 3.79 18.23
CA VAL A 228 0.77 4.57 17.42
C VAL A 228 0.01 5.20 16.27
N ALA A 229 0.23 6.48 16.02
CA ALA A 229 -0.28 7.19 14.85
C ALA A 229 0.85 7.85 14.08
N ILE A 230 0.76 7.87 12.75
CA ILE A 230 1.70 8.54 11.86
C ILE A 230 0.93 9.57 11.05
N ASN A 231 1.35 10.84 11.10
CA ASN A 231 0.66 11.99 10.52
C ASN A 231 -0.84 12.05 10.88
N GLY A 232 -1.14 11.74 12.15
CA GLY A 232 -2.51 11.73 12.67
C GLY A 232 -3.34 10.49 12.31
N SER A 233 -2.82 9.59 11.45
CA SER A 233 -3.49 8.33 11.12
C SER A 233 -3.00 7.22 12.04
N GLN A 234 -3.92 6.57 12.77
CA GLN A 234 -3.58 5.48 13.68
C GLN A 234 -3.12 4.25 12.88
N VAL A 235 -1.90 3.80 13.13
CA VAL A 235 -1.27 2.64 12.45
C VAL A 235 -1.17 1.41 13.36
N LEU A 236 -1.24 1.59 14.68
CA LEU A 236 -1.30 0.52 15.67
C LEU A 236 -2.30 0.88 16.76
N THR A 237 -3.10 -0.10 17.18
CA THR A 237 -4.14 0.04 18.22
C THR A 237 -3.90 -0.98 19.31
N SER A 238 -3.87 -0.56 20.58
CA SER A 238 -3.70 -1.44 21.76
C SER A 238 -2.53 -2.42 21.63
N PHE A 239 -1.45 -1.98 20.99
CA PHE A 239 -0.30 -2.79 20.60
C PHE A 239 0.53 -3.23 21.80
N ASP A 240 0.85 -4.53 21.83
CA ASP A 240 1.59 -5.21 22.87
C ASP A 240 2.84 -5.87 22.28
N VAL A 241 3.99 -5.26 22.52
CA VAL A 241 5.30 -5.74 22.04
C VAL A 241 5.64 -7.11 22.63
N PHE A 242 5.30 -7.37 23.90
CA PHE A 242 5.58 -8.65 24.55
C PHE A 242 4.74 -9.76 23.92
N ALA A 243 3.46 -9.51 23.62
CA ALA A 243 2.62 -10.49 22.94
C ALA A 243 3.17 -10.86 21.54
N THR A 244 3.71 -9.88 20.81
CA THR A 244 4.23 -10.10 19.46
C THR A 244 5.62 -10.74 19.43
N ALA A 245 6.55 -10.30 20.28
CA ALA A 245 7.96 -10.68 20.22
C ALA A 245 8.49 -11.33 21.50
N GLY A 246 7.88 -11.08 22.65
CA GLY A 246 8.34 -11.52 23.95
C GLY A 246 9.36 -10.57 24.60
N TYR A 247 9.80 -10.94 25.79
CA TYR A 247 10.78 -10.18 26.55
C TYR A 247 12.15 -10.17 25.84
N LYS A 248 12.80 -9.00 25.82
CA LYS A 248 14.15 -8.80 25.27
C LYS A 248 14.37 -9.40 23.89
N THR A 249 13.36 -9.28 23.04
CA THR A 249 13.38 -9.73 21.65
C THR A 249 13.05 -8.55 20.76
N ALA A 250 13.86 -8.34 19.73
CA ALA A 250 13.70 -7.26 18.77
C ALA A 250 12.44 -7.46 17.92
N LEU A 251 11.74 -6.36 17.68
CA LEU A 251 10.56 -6.28 16.83
C LEU A 251 10.61 -5.00 16.01
N GLN A 252 10.51 -5.16 14.69
CA GLN A 252 10.38 -4.04 13.76
C GLN A 252 9.02 -4.12 13.06
N LYS A 253 8.32 -2.98 12.98
CA LYS A 253 7.13 -2.82 12.12
C LYS A 253 7.40 -1.68 11.13
N GLN A 254 7.02 -1.88 9.87
CA GLN A 254 7.24 -0.93 8.79
C GLN A 254 5.91 -0.36 8.30
N PHE A 255 5.83 0.95 8.09
CA PHE A 255 4.64 1.66 7.62
C PHE A 255 5.01 2.60 6.48
N THR A 256 4.11 2.81 5.52
CA THR A 256 4.31 3.82 4.47
C THR A 256 3.52 5.08 4.80
N THR A 257 4.11 6.25 4.61
CA THR A 257 3.42 7.53 4.78
C THR A 257 4.00 8.58 3.84
N THR A 258 3.30 9.70 3.70
CA THR A 258 3.77 10.84 2.92
C THR A 258 4.18 11.97 3.88
N ALA A 259 5.35 12.57 3.67
CA ALA A 259 5.76 13.73 4.45
C ALA A 259 4.78 14.89 4.24
N ASN A 260 4.41 15.58 5.31
CA ASN A 260 3.44 16.66 5.27
C ASN A 260 3.95 17.87 4.46
N GLY A 261 3.11 18.90 4.29
CA GLY A 261 3.47 20.11 3.53
C GLY A 261 4.68 20.89 4.08
N SER A 262 5.10 20.61 5.31
CA SER A 262 6.31 21.17 5.94
C SER A 262 7.53 20.26 5.83
N GLY A 263 7.45 19.14 5.10
CA GLY A 263 8.54 18.19 4.98
C GLY A 263 8.79 17.41 6.28
N GLN A 264 7.71 17.09 7.02
CA GLN A 264 7.80 16.37 8.29
C GLN A 264 6.98 15.09 8.30
N ILE A 265 7.40 14.13 9.12
CA ILE A 265 6.58 12.99 9.55
C ILE A 265 6.41 13.08 11.07
N VAL A 266 5.16 13.11 11.53
CA VAL A 266 4.84 13.14 12.97
C VAL A 266 4.40 11.76 13.41
N ILE A 267 5.12 11.18 14.38
CA ILE A 267 4.82 9.86 14.96
C ILE A 267 4.35 10.11 16.40
N ALA A 268 3.10 9.76 16.70
CA ALA A 268 2.49 9.97 18.00
C ALA A 268 2.27 8.64 18.71
N PHE A 269 2.65 8.61 19.98
CA PHE A 269 2.48 7.48 20.87
C PHE A 269 1.52 7.87 22.00
N THR A 270 0.52 7.03 22.26
CA THR A 270 -0.49 7.26 23.32
C THR A 270 -0.82 5.96 24.04
N GLN A 271 -1.25 6.03 25.30
CA GLN A 271 -1.72 4.85 26.02
C GLN A 271 -2.92 4.19 25.31
N GLY A 272 -2.93 2.86 25.31
CA GLY A 272 -3.90 2.01 24.60
C GLY A 272 -4.55 0.97 25.52
N GLY A 273 -4.47 1.18 26.83
CA GLY A 273 -5.20 0.39 27.82
C GLY A 273 -4.34 -0.26 28.91
N ALA A 274 -3.02 -0.22 28.83
CA ALA A 274 -2.13 -0.64 29.93
C ALA A 274 -0.74 -0.01 29.81
N ASP A 275 -0.23 0.58 30.90
CA ASP A 275 1.06 1.30 30.99
C ASP A 275 1.32 2.31 29.84
N ASN A 276 2.50 2.90 29.81
CA ASN A 276 2.93 3.93 28.87
C ASN A 276 3.47 3.33 27.57
N PRO A 277 3.22 3.97 26.40
CA PRO A 277 3.96 3.64 25.20
C PRO A 277 5.46 3.84 25.35
N PHE A 278 6.21 3.14 24.51
CA PHE A 278 7.65 3.32 24.36
C PHE A 278 8.09 3.09 22.91
N ILE A 279 9.32 3.45 22.59
CA ILE A 279 10.00 3.15 21.32
C ILE A 279 11.51 3.05 21.56
N SER A 280 12.21 2.12 20.89
CA SER A 280 13.66 1.94 20.98
C SER A 280 14.41 2.57 19.80
N GLY A 281 13.88 2.40 18.58
CA GLY A 281 14.45 2.98 17.37
C GLY A 281 13.37 3.50 16.43
N ILE A 282 13.69 4.56 15.69
CA ILE A 282 12.85 5.09 14.62
C ILE A 282 13.73 5.26 13.40
N GLU A 283 13.29 4.75 12.25
CA GLU A 283 14.01 4.88 11.00
C GLU A 283 13.09 5.43 9.91
N ILE A 284 13.60 6.41 9.17
CA ILE A 284 12.95 6.91 7.97
C ILE A 284 13.77 6.47 6.77
N TRP A 285 13.17 5.62 5.97
CA TRP A 285 13.72 5.13 4.73
C TRP A 285 13.03 5.86 3.60
N GLN A 286 13.82 6.45 2.72
CA GLN A 286 13.32 6.77 1.40
C GLN A 286 13.31 5.45 0.65
N PRO A 287 12.12 4.93 0.25
CA PRO A 287 12.08 3.76 -0.59
C PRO A 287 13.06 3.98 -1.74
N SER A 288 13.88 2.97 -2.03
CA SER A 288 14.47 2.92 -3.36
C SER A 288 13.27 3.11 -4.26
N GLY A 289 13.25 4.17 -5.08
CA GLY A 289 12.13 4.39 -6.01
C GLY A 289 11.77 3.03 -6.57
N GLY A 290 10.49 2.64 -6.58
CA GLY A 290 10.17 1.32 -7.11
C GLY A 290 10.87 1.17 -8.45
N PRO A 291 11.46 0.00 -8.73
CA PRO A 291 12.92 -0.19 -8.92
C PRO A 291 13.81 1.08 -9.04
N THR A 292 15.06 1.01 -8.56
CA THR A 292 16.15 1.88 -9.04
C THR A 292 15.95 2.07 -10.55
N PRO A 293 16.15 3.26 -11.15
CA PRO A 293 16.35 3.27 -12.58
C PRO A 293 17.53 2.31 -12.81
N THR A 294 17.24 1.08 -13.28
CA THR A 294 18.03 0.47 -14.34
C THR A 294 18.44 1.65 -15.19
N PRO A 295 19.74 1.91 -15.43
CA PRO A 295 20.16 3.03 -16.28
C PRO A 295 19.17 3.02 -17.40
N THR A 296 18.29 4.05 -17.44
CA THR A 296 17.22 4.03 -18.42
C THR A 296 18.03 3.87 -19.69
N PRO A 297 17.90 2.76 -20.46
CA PRO A 297 18.50 2.73 -21.77
C PRO A 297 17.95 4.01 -22.36
N THR A 298 18.80 5.03 -22.55
CA THR A 298 18.37 6.40 -22.85
C THR A 298 17.22 6.24 -23.78
N VAL A 299 15.98 6.45 -23.30
CA VAL A 299 14.85 5.99 -24.12
C VAL A 299 15.06 6.79 -25.38
N GLY A 300 15.24 6.09 -26.50
CA GLY A 300 15.39 6.77 -27.76
C GLY A 300 14.27 7.80 -27.86
N PRO A 301 14.48 8.91 -28.59
CA PRO A 301 13.43 9.91 -28.73
C PRO A 301 12.09 9.22 -29.00
N PRO A 302 10.99 9.67 -28.37
CA PRO A 302 9.71 9.00 -28.49
C PRO A 302 9.41 8.76 -29.97
N VAL A 303 9.00 7.53 -30.31
CA VAL A 303 8.62 7.21 -31.69
C VAL A 303 7.36 7.98 -32.09
N ILE A 304 6.55 8.38 -31.12
CA ILE A 304 5.43 9.31 -31.27
C ILE A 304 5.39 10.21 -30.03
N ALA A 305 5.29 11.54 -30.21
CA ALA A 305 4.99 12.49 -29.15
C ALA A 305 4.01 13.54 -29.67
N ILE A 306 2.86 13.71 -29.03
CA ILE A 306 1.74 14.54 -29.51
C ILE A 306 1.36 15.55 -28.43
N ASN A 307 1.35 16.84 -28.80
CA ASN A 307 0.82 17.89 -27.94
C ASN A 307 -0.71 17.98 -28.12
N ALA A 308 -1.49 17.40 -27.22
CA ALA A 308 -2.94 17.36 -27.33
C ALA A 308 -3.56 18.74 -27.09
N GLY A 309 -4.38 19.18 -28.04
CA GLY A 309 -4.96 20.51 -28.07
C GLY A 309 -3.99 21.65 -28.39
N GLY A 310 -2.73 21.34 -28.72
CA GLY A 310 -1.68 22.34 -28.91
C GLY A 310 -0.92 22.21 -30.24
N GLY A 311 -0.02 23.18 -30.47
CA GLY A 311 0.93 23.17 -31.58
C GLY A 311 2.20 22.35 -31.28
N ALA A 312 3.04 22.17 -32.30
CA ALA A 312 4.32 21.48 -32.14
C ALA A 312 5.23 22.21 -31.14
N SER A 313 5.94 21.45 -30.31
CA SER A 313 6.84 21.99 -29.28
C SER A 313 7.88 20.97 -28.87
N GLY A 314 9.17 21.32 -28.98
CA GLY A 314 10.25 20.36 -28.75
C GLY A 314 10.13 19.14 -29.67
N THR A 315 10.13 17.95 -29.09
CA THR A 315 9.94 16.68 -29.81
C THR A 315 8.47 16.33 -30.08
N PHE A 316 7.52 17.11 -29.54
CA PHE A 316 6.10 16.87 -29.71
C PHE A 316 5.61 17.48 -31.02
N VAL A 317 4.94 16.68 -31.84
CA VAL A 317 4.20 17.18 -32.99
C VAL A 317 2.92 17.87 -32.54
N ALA A 318 2.36 18.70 -33.43
CA ALA A 318 1.04 19.29 -33.21
C ALA A 318 -0.03 18.19 -33.09
N ASP A 319 -1.13 18.55 -32.45
CA ASP A 319 -2.22 17.62 -32.16
C ASP A 319 -2.70 16.86 -33.40
N THR A 320 -2.67 15.52 -33.35
CA THR A 320 -3.01 14.65 -34.47
C THR A 320 -3.47 13.26 -34.00
N GLY A 321 -4.11 12.50 -34.87
CA GLY A 321 -4.56 11.13 -34.59
C GLY A 321 -5.82 11.03 -33.73
N PHE A 322 -6.43 12.17 -33.35
CA PHE A 322 -7.72 12.18 -32.67
C PHE A 322 -8.90 12.04 -33.64
N ASN A 323 -10.03 11.48 -33.18
CA ASN A 323 -11.25 11.40 -34.00
C ASN A 323 -12.16 12.64 -33.87
N GLN A 324 -12.20 13.27 -32.69
CA GLN A 324 -13.04 14.43 -32.38
C GLN A 324 -12.56 15.16 -31.11
N GLY A 325 -13.21 16.27 -30.79
CA GLY A 325 -13.06 16.97 -29.52
C GLY A 325 -12.67 18.44 -29.65
N ASN A 326 -12.71 19.12 -28.52
CA ASN A 326 -12.41 20.54 -28.34
C ASN A 326 -10.98 20.71 -27.82
N GLN A 327 -10.48 21.93 -27.92
CA GLN A 327 -9.17 22.32 -27.39
C GLN A 327 -9.37 23.33 -26.26
N PHE A 328 -8.51 23.27 -25.26
CA PHE A 328 -8.42 24.28 -24.22
C PHE A 328 -6.96 24.56 -23.91
N SER A 329 -6.66 25.81 -23.56
CA SER A 329 -5.31 26.23 -23.19
C SER A 329 -5.34 27.25 -22.05
N ASP A 330 -4.41 27.13 -21.12
CA ASP A 330 -4.16 28.14 -20.10
C ASP A 330 -2.65 28.32 -19.89
N THR A 331 -2.14 29.46 -20.35
CA THR A 331 -0.73 29.86 -20.24
C THR A 331 -0.48 30.89 -19.13
N SER A 332 -1.50 31.22 -18.32
CA SER A 332 -1.43 32.28 -17.31
C SER A 332 -0.40 32.02 -16.21
N THR A 333 -0.09 30.75 -15.96
CA THR A 333 0.98 30.35 -15.04
C THR A 333 1.71 29.13 -15.58
N ALA A 334 2.98 28.96 -15.18
CA ALA A 334 3.70 27.73 -15.44
C ALA A 334 3.04 26.55 -14.71
N ILE A 335 3.11 25.37 -15.33
CA ILE A 335 2.72 24.10 -14.72
C ILE A 335 3.86 23.61 -13.85
N ASN A 336 3.55 23.18 -12.63
CA ASN A 336 4.54 22.55 -11.77
C ASN A 336 4.89 21.16 -12.30
N THR A 337 6.09 21.03 -12.88
CA THR A 337 6.61 19.76 -13.44
C THR A 337 7.60 19.06 -12.53
N SER A 338 7.79 19.50 -11.27
CA SER A 338 8.80 18.91 -10.38
C SER A 338 8.51 17.46 -9.98
N GLY A 339 7.27 17.00 -10.16
CA GLY A 339 6.81 15.64 -9.84
C GLY A 339 6.97 14.62 -10.96
N VAL A 340 7.43 15.01 -12.16
CA VAL A 340 7.63 14.11 -13.31
C VAL A 340 9.07 14.12 -13.79
N SER A 341 9.57 12.99 -14.28
CA SER A 341 10.92 12.86 -14.83
C SER A 341 10.93 13.16 -16.34
N ASN A 342 11.93 13.91 -16.81
CA ASN A 342 12.04 14.38 -18.20
C ASN A 342 10.76 15.06 -18.71
N PRO A 343 10.31 16.16 -18.08
CA PRO A 343 9.04 16.79 -18.43
C PRO A 343 9.02 17.27 -19.89
N ALA A 344 7.88 17.06 -20.55
CA ALA A 344 7.57 17.73 -21.82
C ALA A 344 7.67 19.26 -21.68
N PRO A 345 7.86 20.01 -22.79
CA PRO A 345 7.83 21.47 -22.76
C PRO A 345 6.57 22.01 -22.09
N GLN A 346 6.67 23.14 -21.40
CA GLN A 346 5.53 23.77 -20.69
C GLN A 346 4.28 23.92 -21.57
N SER A 347 4.45 24.25 -22.84
CA SER A 347 3.35 24.41 -23.80
C SER A 347 2.56 23.12 -24.06
N VAL A 348 3.10 21.94 -23.73
CA VAL A 348 2.38 20.67 -23.82
C VAL A 348 1.43 20.53 -22.64
N TRP A 349 1.89 20.87 -21.44
CA TRP A 349 1.08 20.82 -20.23
C TRP A 349 0.01 21.93 -20.17
N GLN A 350 0.24 23.04 -20.86
CA GLN A 350 -0.65 24.21 -20.89
C GLN A 350 -1.79 24.10 -21.91
N THR A 351 -1.85 23.00 -22.67
CA THR A 351 -2.92 22.70 -23.61
C THR A 351 -3.55 21.35 -23.30
N CYS A 352 -4.80 21.16 -23.70
CA CYS A 352 -5.43 19.85 -23.69
C CYS A 352 -6.49 19.70 -24.79
N ARG A 353 -6.71 18.44 -25.19
CA ARG A 353 -7.91 18.02 -25.92
C ARG A 353 -8.92 17.43 -24.96
N TRP A 354 -10.19 17.77 -25.13
CA TRP A 354 -11.28 17.25 -24.31
C TRP A 354 -12.56 17.04 -25.12
N ASN A 355 -13.40 16.10 -24.70
CA ASN A 355 -14.77 15.90 -25.20
C ASN A 355 -15.49 14.92 -24.27
N SER A 356 -16.82 14.78 -24.34
CA SER A 356 -17.54 13.75 -23.56
C SER A 356 -17.09 12.32 -23.89
N SER A 357 -16.65 12.10 -25.13
CA SER A 357 -15.84 10.95 -25.53
C SER A 357 -14.99 11.29 -26.74
N PHE A 358 -13.76 10.79 -26.78
CA PHE A 358 -12.87 10.89 -27.93
C PHE A 358 -11.81 9.79 -27.88
N THR A 359 -11.12 9.59 -28.99
CA THR A 359 -10.03 8.62 -29.12
C THR A 359 -8.82 9.27 -29.78
N TYR A 360 -7.64 8.75 -29.45
CA TYR A 360 -6.43 8.89 -30.26
C TYR A 360 -6.06 7.53 -30.86
N THR A 361 -5.77 7.50 -32.16
CA THR A 361 -5.25 6.31 -32.85
C THR A 361 -3.81 6.58 -33.26
N LEU A 362 -2.87 5.91 -32.59
CA LEU A 362 -1.47 5.91 -32.96
C LEU A 362 -1.25 4.89 -34.07
N ASN A 363 -0.73 5.32 -35.22
CA ASN A 363 -0.58 4.50 -36.42
C ASN A 363 0.90 4.22 -36.73
N GLY A 364 1.14 3.29 -37.67
CA GLY A 364 2.49 3.03 -38.18
C GLY A 364 3.38 2.22 -37.24
N LEU A 365 2.78 1.48 -36.30
CA LEU A 365 3.50 0.65 -35.34
C LEU A 365 3.70 -0.76 -35.88
N THR A 366 4.69 -1.48 -35.34
CA THR A 366 4.90 -2.89 -35.68
C THR A 366 3.79 -3.73 -35.03
N PRO A 367 2.95 -4.44 -35.80
CA PRO A 367 1.87 -5.26 -35.24
C PRO A 367 2.41 -6.29 -34.23
N GLY A 368 1.73 -6.46 -33.09
CA GLY A 368 2.12 -7.40 -32.05
C GLY A 368 3.33 -6.98 -31.21
N LYS A 369 3.98 -5.85 -31.51
CA LYS A 369 5.08 -5.31 -30.69
C LYS A 369 4.53 -4.56 -29.48
N ALA A 370 5.17 -4.77 -28.32
CA ALA A 370 4.91 -3.99 -27.11
C ALA A 370 5.59 -2.61 -27.18
N TYR A 371 4.91 -1.61 -26.65
CA TYR A 371 5.38 -0.24 -26.54
C TYR A 371 5.13 0.27 -25.12
N THR A 372 5.96 1.24 -24.71
CA THR A 372 5.71 2.03 -23.51
C THR A 372 4.94 3.29 -23.91
N LEU A 373 3.70 3.40 -23.45
CA LEU A 373 2.84 4.58 -23.63
C LEU A 373 2.86 5.42 -22.36
N LYS A 374 3.14 6.71 -22.49
CA LYS A 374 2.93 7.71 -21.44
C LYS A 374 1.78 8.63 -21.83
N LEU A 375 0.94 8.91 -20.84
CA LEU A 375 -0.17 9.85 -20.93
C LEU A 375 0.06 10.96 -19.91
N ASP A 376 -0.02 12.20 -20.39
CA ASP A 376 0.32 13.41 -19.65
C ASP A 376 -0.91 14.29 -19.43
N TRP A 377 -1.13 14.71 -18.19
CA TRP A 377 -2.18 15.64 -17.79
C TRP A 377 -1.63 16.77 -16.92
N ALA A 378 -2.19 17.96 -17.08
CA ALA A 378 -2.20 18.98 -16.04
C ALA A 378 -3.62 19.52 -15.89
N GLU A 379 -4.20 19.50 -14.69
CA GLU A 379 -5.54 20.06 -14.49
C GLU A 379 -5.50 21.58 -14.61
N LEU A 380 -6.12 22.11 -15.66
CA LEU A 380 -6.12 23.55 -16.00
C LEU A 380 -7.40 24.27 -15.60
N THR A 381 -8.47 23.54 -15.26
CA THR A 381 -9.81 24.12 -15.05
C THR A 381 -10.28 23.95 -13.61
N TRP A 382 -10.26 22.71 -13.11
CA TRP A 382 -10.88 22.37 -11.84
C TRP A 382 -9.91 22.46 -10.67
N GLN A 383 -10.44 22.86 -9.52
CA GLN A 383 -9.65 23.19 -8.33
C GLN A 383 -10.12 22.42 -7.09
N ALA A 384 -10.95 21.39 -7.27
CA ALA A 384 -11.39 20.52 -6.20
C ALA A 384 -11.54 19.07 -6.68
N VAL A 385 -11.38 18.16 -5.73
CA VAL A 385 -11.57 16.72 -5.93
C VAL A 385 -12.99 16.44 -6.41
N GLY A 386 -13.11 15.58 -7.40
CA GLY A 386 -14.34 15.03 -7.91
C GLY A 386 -15.07 15.88 -8.94
N GLN A 387 -14.54 17.06 -9.29
CA GLN A 387 -15.14 17.92 -10.32
C GLN A 387 -14.98 17.35 -11.74
N ARG A 388 -13.96 16.51 -11.95
CA ARG A 388 -13.75 15.78 -13.19
C ARG A 388 -13.31 14.36 -12.90
N LYS A 389 -14.06 13.38 -13.41
CA LYS A 389 -13.80 11.94 -13.30
C LYS A 389 -14.09 11.26 -14.63
N PHE A 390 -13.11 10.57 -15.18
CA PHE A 390 -13.25 9.92 -16.49
C PHE A 390 -12.53 8.57 -16.56
N ASN A 391 -12.79 7.82 -17.62
CA ASN A 391 -12.13 6.54 -17.86
C ASN A 391 -11.18 6.63 -19.05
N VAL A 392 -10.16 5.76 -19.04
CA VAL A 392 -9.23 5.59 -20.16
C VAL A 392 -9.11 4.12 -20.49
N ALA A 393 -9.20 3.77 -21.78
CA ALA A 393 -8.93 2.41 -22.25
C ALA A 393 -7.90 2.39 -23.38
N LEU A 394 -7.11 1.33 -23.44
CA LEU A 394 -6.11 1.06 -24.48
C LEU A 394 -6.53 -0.18 -25.26
N ASN A 395 -6.70 -0.04 -26.57
CA ASN A 395 -7.22 -1.09 -27.45
C ASN A 395 -8.52 -1.74 -26.94
N GLY A 396 -9.38 -0.93 -26.32
CA GLY A 396 -10.65 -1.37 -25.72
C GLY A 396 -10.55 -1.92 -24.30
N SER A 397 -9.35 -2.14 -23.76
CA SER A 397 -9.14 -2.57 -22.38
C SER A 397 -9.01 -1.37 -21.43
N GLN A 398 -9.90 -1.25 -20.46
CA GLN A 398 -9.90 -0.13 -19.52
C GLN A 398 -8.70 -0.19 -18.56
N VAL A 399 -7.92 0.89 -18.54
CA VAL A 399 -6.69 1.03 -17.73
C VAL A 399 -6.81 2.06 -16.61
N LEU A 400 -7.77 2.98 -16.71
CA LEU A 400 -8.10 3.94 -15.67
C LEU A 400 -9.62 4.03 -15.52
N THR A 401 -10.10 4.04 -14.28
CA THR A 401 -11.53 4.08 -13.93
C THR A 401 -11.80 5.25 -13.00
N SER A 402 -12.81 6.07 -13.31
CA SER A 402 -13.18 7.25 -12.51
C SER A 402 -11.99 8.15 -12.14
N PHE A 403 -11.04 8.28 -13.06
CA PHE A 403 -9.78 8.95 -12.86
C PHE A 403 -9.95 10.46 -12.68
N ASP A 404 -9.34 10.96 -11.61
CA ASP A 404 -9.37 12.35 -11.19
C ASP A 404 -7.93 12.88 -11.11
N VAL A 405 -7.59 13.75 -12.07
CA VAL A 405 -6.25 14.35 -12.16
C VAL A 405 -6.01 15.29 -10.98
N PHE A 406 -7.01 16.08 -10.58
CA PHE A 406 -6.87 17.01 -9.46
C PHE A 406 -6.65 16.25 -8.14
N ALA A 407 -7.38 15.16 -7.90
CA ALA A 407 -7.18 14.35 -6.70
C ALA A 407 -5.76 13.76 -6.61
N THR A 408 -5.13 13.51 -7.76
CA THR A 408 -3.81 12.88 -7.82
C THR A 408 -2.67 13.90 -7.76
N ALA A 409 -2.79 15.03 -8.47
CA ALA A 409 -1.70 15.99 -8.64
C ALA A 409 -2.05 17.42 -8.22
N GLY A 410 -3.34 17.76 -8.12
CA GLY A 410 -3.81 19.11 -7.84
C GLY A 410 -3.86 20.00 -9.08
N TYR A 411 -4.24 21.27 -8.85
CA TYR A 411 -4.35 22.29 -9.88
C TYR A 411 -2.96 22.64 -10.45
N LYS A 412 -2.88 22.76 -11.78
CA LYS A 412 -1.66 23.17 -12.52
C LYS A 412 -0.38 22.43 -12.14
N THR A 413 -0.52 21.14 -11.86
CA THR A 413 0.61 20.25 -11.55
C THR A 413 0.61 19.10 -12.54
N ALA A 414 1.80 18.79 -13.07
CA ALA A 414 1.97 17.74 -14.07
C ALA A 414 1.76 16.36 -13.46
N LEU A 415 0.99 15.53 -14.16
CA LEU A 415 0.75 14.13 -13.83
C LEU A 415 0.99 13.27 -15.07
N GLN A 416 1.84 12.26 -14.91
CA GLN A 416 2.17 11.30 -15.96
C GLN A 416 1.76 9.90 -15.51
N LYS A 417 1.09 9.14 -16.38
CA LYS A 417 0.86 7.70 -16.19
C LYS A 417 1.49 6.92 -17.34
N GLN A 418 2.12 5.79 -17.00
CA GLN A 418 2.80 4.92 -17.95
C GLN A 418 2.09 3.57 -18.05
N PHE A 419 1.98 3.05 -19.26
CA PHE A 419 1.37 1.77 -19.57
C PHE A 419 2.22 0.99 -20.57
N THR A 420 2.27 -0.33 -20.43
CA THR A 420 2.75 -1.21 -21.51
C THR A 420 1.56 -1.61 -22.37
N VAL A 421 1.65 -1.38 -23.68
CA VAL A 421 0.57 -1.67 -24.62
C VAL A 421 1.12 -2.28 -25.91
N THR A 422 0.46 -3.34 -26.38
CA THR A 422 0.83 -4.03 -27.62
C THR A 422 0.05 -3.44 -28.79
N ALA A 423 0.75 -3.09 -29.87
CA ALA A 423 0.09 -2.65 -31.10
C ALA A 423 -0.78 -3.79 -31.67
N ASN A 424 -2.00 -3.45 -32.09
CA ASN A 424 -2.94 -4.42 -32.64
C ASN A 424 -2.46 -4.99 -33.99
N SER A 425 -3.21 -5.93 -34.57
CA SER A 425 -2.87 -6.57 -35.85
C SER A 425 -2.76 -5.59 -37.03
N SER A 426 -3.36 -4.41 -36.92
CA SER A 426 -3.26 -3.32 -37.90
C SER A 426 -2.08 -2.37 -37.63
N GLY A 427 -1.23 -2.63 -36.63
CA GLY A 427 -0.12 -1.75 -36.27
C GLY A 427 -0.58 -0.45 -35.62
N GLN A 428 -1.64 -0.53 -34.81
CA GLN A 428 -2.23 0.62 -34.14
C GLN A 428 -2.31 0.45 -32.62
N ILE A 429 -2.29 1.57 -31.91
CA ILE A 429 -2.73 1.67 -30.51
C ILE A 429 -3.87 2.68 -30.47
N VAL A 430 -5.05 2.24 -30.02
CA VAL A 430 -6.21 3.11 -29.83
C VAL A 430 -6.34 3.45 -28.36
N ILE A 431 -6.30 4.73 -28.04
CA ILE A 431 -6.49 5.28 -26.70
C ILE A 431 -7.88 5.89 -26.69
N SER A 432 -8.80 5.39 -25.87
CA SER A 432 -10.14 5.96 -25.73
C SER A 432 -10.33 6.62 -24.39
N PHE A 433 -11.00 7.76 -24.43
CA PHE A 433 -11.37 8.56 -23.27
C PHE A 433 -12.89 8.66 -23.23
N THR A 434 -13.48 8.33 -22.09
CA THR A 434 -14.93 8.39 -21.88
C THR A 434 -15.27 9.10 -20.57
N GLN A 435 -16.30 9.92 -20.61
CA GLN A 435 -16.85 10.56 -19.42
C GLN A 435 -17.21 9.52 -18.35
N GLY A 436 -16.80 9.83 -17.12
CA GLY A 436 -17.15 9.07 -15.92
C GLY A 436 -18.19 9.81 -15.09
N GLY A 437 -17.96 9.90 -13.78
CA GLY A 437 -18.94 10.46 -12.85
C GLY A 437 -19.08 11.99 -12.86
N ALA A 438 -18.17 12.74 -13.49
CA ALA A 438 -18.23 14.21 -13.52
C ALA A 438 -17.37 14.80 -14.66
N ASP A 439 -17.91 15.81 -15.37
CA ASP A 439 -17.26 16.55 -16.48
C ASP A 439 -16.62 15.66 -17.57
N ASN A 440 -16.02 16.27 -18.60
CA ASN A 440 -15.46 15.56 -19.74
C ASN A 440 -14.02 15.10 -19.50
N PRO A 441 -13.58 13.95 -20.05
CA PRO A 441 -12.18 13.59 -20.09
C PRO A 441 -11.35 14.62 -20.86
N PHE A 442 -10.06 14.64 -20.56
CA PHE A 442 -9.08 15.42 -21.29
C PHE A 442 -7.73 14.71 -21.33
N ILE A 443 -6.80 15.20 -22.15
CA ILE A 443 -5.38 14.80 -22.18
C ILE A 443 -4.54 15.98 -22.67
N SER A 444 -3.33 16.15 -22.11
CA SER A 444 -2.39 17.22 -22.47
C SER A 444 -1.27 16.74 -23.41
N GLY A 445 -0.71 15.56 -23.14
CA GLY A 445 0.37 14.99 -23.95
C GLY A 445 0.25 13.46 -24.07
N ILE A 446 0.76 12.94 -25.19
CA ILE A 446 0.83 11.50 -25.46
C ILE A 446 2.23 11.20 -25.98
N GLU A 447 2.92 10.26 -25.35
CA GLU A 447 4.25 9.82 -25.78
C GLU A 447 4.32 8.29 -25.91
N LEU A 448 4.93 7.80 -26.98
CA LEU A 448 5.12 6.39 -27.24
C LEU A 448 6.59 6.09 -27.46
N TYR A 449 7.07 5.05 -26.79
CA TYR A 449 8.46 4.62 -26.84
C TYR A 449 8.53 3.12 -27.15
N THR A 450 9.58 2.70 -27.84
CA THR A 450 9.89 1.27 -27.98
C THR A 450 10.29 0.71 -26.62
N THR A 451 9.73 -0.45 -26.24
CA THR A 451 10.14 -1.21 -25.04
C THR A 451 11.54 -1.76 -25.16
#